data_AF-A0A1B9F1G3-F1
#
_entry.id   AF-A0A1B9F1G3-F1
#
_cell.length_a   1.000
_cell.length_b   1.000
_cell.length_c   1.000
_cell.angle_alpha   90.00
_cell.angle_beta   90.00
_cell.angle_gamma   90.00
#
_symmetry.space_group_name_H-M   'P 1'
#
loop_
_entity.id
_entity.type
_entity.pdbx_description
1 polymer ?
#
loop_
_entity_poly.entity_id
_entity_poly.type
_entity_poly.pdbx_seq_one_letter_code
_entity_poly.pdbx_strand_id
1 'polypeptide(L)'
;MDLGLDRSDPARCLDALTDGEEIRVDLGDVSGRPFVNTVSFGVYADIVQSPEYREDKTGTALKLMPDLLTRPGARRLDACVDGAWLADQQALLLSNNPYISPDELSGAGRRPVLDDGEPGVIGLGVEKAAQAAELALWGSQAPGLTVATARRVEVTAGGPRHPVTAGGEEARLPVAVDGEALWLRTPVVCTVRSRVLRVLLPRERHGEPPPAPPVDWRKLLALAFGPAQHAESGESHT
;
A
#
# COMPACT_ATOMS: atom_id res chain seq x y z
N MET A 1 -12.19 -5.15 8.62
CA MET A 1 -11.06 -6.05 8.92
C MET A 1 -11.33 -7.37 8.24
N ASP A 2 -10.33 -8.02 7.65
CA ASP A 2 -10.53 -9.23 6.83
C ASP A 2 -11.10 -10.42 7.61
N LEU A 3 -10.68 -10.61 8.86
CA LEU A 3 -11.07 -11.76 9.69
C LEU A 3 -12.41 -11.57 10.44
N GLY A 4 -13.07 -10.41 10.27
CA GLY A 4 -14.35 -10.14 10.95
C GLY A 4 -14.27 -10.03 12.48
N LEU A 5 -13.07 -9.76 13.04
CA LEU A 5 -12.88 -9.59 14.47
C LEU A 5 -13.33 -8.21 14.93
N ASP A 6 -13.95 -8.17 16.11
CA ASP A 6 -14.45 -6.93 16.70
C ASP A 6 -13.29 -6.11 17.27
N ARG A 7 -13.00 -4.97 16.62
CA ARG A 7 -11.97 -4.02 17.08
C ARG A 7 -12.37 -3.28 18.36
N SER A 8 -13.66 -3.16 18.64
CA SER A 8 -14.18 -2.48 19.81
C SER A 8 -14.19 -3.37 21.06
N ASP A 9 -14.24 -4.69 20.86
CA ASP A 9 -14.19 -5.70 21.92
C ASP A 9 -13.21 -6.84 21.54
N PRO A 10 -11.89 -6.61 21.65
CA PRO A 10 -10.88 -7.61 21.28
C PRO A 10 -10.90 -8.85 22.18
N ALA A 11 -11.51 -8.78 23.37
CA ALA A 11 -11.60 -9.90 24.29
C ALA A 11 -12.42 -11.06 23.71
N ARG A 12 -13.40 -10.77 22.83
CA ARG A 12 -14.16 -11.80 22.09
C ARG A 12 -13.31 -12.71 21.23
N CYS A 13 -12.09 -12.31 20.88
CA CYS A 13 -11.15 -13.18 20.16
C CYS A 13 -10.75 -14.40 21.00
N LEU A 14 -10.87 -14.35 22.34
CA LEU A 14 -10.53 -15.45 23.23
C LEU A 14 -11.50 -16.64 23.12
N ASP A 15 -12.72 -16.43 22.62
CA ASP A 15 -13.68 -17.51 22.37
C ASP A 15 -13.14 -18.55 21.37
N ALA A 16 -12.18 -18.14 20.53
CA ALA A 16 -11.45 -19.04 19.65
C ALA A 16 -10.68 -20.14 20.40
N LEU A 17 -10.26 -19.90 21.64
CA LEU A 17 -9.49 -20.87 22.43
C LEU A 17 -10.34 -22.01 22.98
N THR A 18 -11.66 -21.82 23.07
CA THR A 18 -12.61 -22.80 23.60
C THR A 18 -13.49 -23.42 22.51
N ASP A 19 -14.03 -22.61 21.60
CA ASP A 19 -14.89 -23.04 20.47
C ASP A 19 -14.46 -22.36 19.17
N GLY A 20 -13.15 -22.42 18.88
CA GLY A 20 -12.60 -21.85 17.66
C GLY A 20 -12.74 -22.74 16.44
N GLU A 21 -12.86 -22.11 15.28
CA GLU A 21 -12.66 -22.73 13.98
C GLU A 21 -11.29 -22.37 13.41
N GLU A 22 -10.61 -23.35 12.81
CA GLU A 22 -9.38 -23.10 12.07
C GLU A 22 -9.70 -22.79 10.61
N ILE A 23 -9.19 -21.66 10.12
CA ILE A 23 -9.13 -21.35 8.70
C ILE A 23 -7.68 -21.44 8.19
N ARG A 24 -7.54 -21.63 6.88
CA ARG A 24 -6.25 -21.55 6.20
C ARG A 24 -6.24 -20.36 5.27
N VAL A 25 -5.22 -19.53 5.41
CA VAL A 25 -5.01 -18.35 4.58
C VAL A 25 -3.64 -18.42 3.93
N ASP A 26 -3.49 -17.66 2.87
CA ASP A 26 -2.24 -17.48 2.16
C ASP A 26 -1.24 -16.69 3.00
N LEU A 27 0.03 -16.93 2.74
CA LEU A 27 1.13 -16.18 3.33
C LEU A 27 2.00 -15.62 2.22
N GLY A 28 2.14 -14.29 2.19
CA GLY A 28 3.07 -13.63 1.29
C GLY A 28 4.51 -13.86 1.74
N ASP A 29 5.44 -13.83 0.78
CA ASP A 29 6.88 -13.81 1.00
C ASP A 29 7.48 -12.64 0.23
N VAL A 30 8.31 -11.83 0.91
CA VAL A 30 9.11 -10.77 0.30
C VAL A 30 10.57 -10.99 0.64
N SER A 31 11.34 -11.39 -0.35
CA SER A 31 12.78 -11.68 -0.21
C SER A 31 13.09 -12.61 0.97
N GLY A 32 12.28 -13.66 1.16
CA GLY A 32 12.41 -14.65 2.24
C GLY A 32 11.78 -14.25 3.57
N ARG A 33 11.08 -13.10 3.63
CA ARG A 33 10.37 -12.63 4.83
C ARG A 33 8.86 -12.82 4.65
N PRO A 34 8.16 -13.45 5.60
CA PRO A 34 6.71 -13.61 5.51
C PRO A 34 6.00 -12.27 5.71
N PHE A 35 4.86 -12.08 5.04
CA PHE A 35 3.93 -10.98 5.28
C PHE A 35 2.48 -11.44 5.12
N VAL A 36 1.55 -10.82 5.85
CA VAL A 36 0.13 -11.22 5.86
C VAL A 36 -0.79 -10.21 5.19
N ASN A 37 -0.41 -8.93 5.14
CA ASN A 37 -1.23 -7.85 4.59
C ASN A 37 -0.61 -7.30 3.31
N THR A 38 0.45 -6.52 3.44
CA THR A 38 0.93 -5.69 2.34
C THR A 38 2.43 -5.48 2.33
N VAL A 39 2.98 -5.32 1.13
CA VAL A 39 4.33 -4.82 0.88
C VAL A 39 4.21 -3.57 0.02
N SER A 40 4.66 -2.43 0.54
CA SER A 40 4.63 -1.15 -0.18
C SER A 40 6.03 -0.68 -0.54
N PHE A 41 6.14 -0.02 -1.68
CA PHE A 41 7.37 0.56 -2.21
C PHE A 41 7.15 2.03 -2.61
N GLY A 42 8.24 2.78 -2.70
CA GLY A 42 8.23 4.17 -3.18
C GLY A 42 7.62 5.11 -2.15
N VAL A 43 6.83 6.08 -2.60
CA VAL A 43 6.31 7.15 -1.75
C VAL A 43 5.65 6.65 -0.45
N TYR A 44 4.87 5.57 -0.51
CA TYR A 44 4.26 5.00 0.70
C TYR A 44 5.28 4.40 1.66
N ALA A 45 6.30 3.72 1.14
CA ALA A 45 7.38 3.18 1.98
C ALA A 45 8.15 4.30 2.67
N ASP A 46 8.45 5.39 1.95
CA ASP A 46 9.12 6.57 2.48
C ASP A 46 8.32 7.21 3.64
N ILE A 47 6.99 7.26 3.51
CA ILE A 47 6.10 7.73 4.59
C ILE A 47 6.19 6.82 5.82
N VAL A 48 6.16 5.49 5.64
CA VAL A 48 6.26 4.55 6.77
C VAL A 48 7.64 4.62 7.46
N GLN A 49 8.69 5.04 6.73
CA GLN A 49 10.00 5.30 7.32
C GLN A 49 10.03 6.60 8.15
N SER A 50 9.15 7.56 7.87
CA SER A 50 9.14 8.87 8.51
C SER A 50 8.77 8.75 10.01
N PRO A 51 9.48 9.44 10.90
CA PRO A 51 9.15 9.50 12.32
C PRO A 51 7.72 10.01 12.57
N GLU A 52 7.28 10.99 11.80
CA GLU A 52 5.98 11.65 11.93
C GLU A 52 4.81 10.67 11.73
N TYR A 53 4.94 9.68 10.82
CA TYR A 53 3.92 8.64 10.64
C TYR A 53 3.87 7.64 11.81
N ARG A 54 5.01 7.33 12.42
CA ARG A 54 5.06 6.39 13.56
C ARG A 54 4.39 6.99 14.79
N GLU A 55 4.54 8.30 14.96
CA GLU A 55 3.96 9.07 16.06
C GLU A 55 2.48 9.40 15.81
N ASP A 56 2.06 9.57 14.55
CA ASP A 56 0.67 9.84 14.18
C ASP A 56 0.14 8.84 13.12
N LYS A 57 -0.24 7.64 13.57
CA LYS A 57 -0.90 6.61 12.75
C LYS A 57 -2.32 7.00 12.27
N THR A 58 -2.78 8.21 12.59
CA THR A 58 -4.17 8.66 12.44
C THR A 58 -4.46 9.41 11.13
N GLY A 59 -3.52 9.39 10.17
CA GLY A 59 -3.79 9.76 8.77
C GLY A 59 -3.16 11.06 8.30
N THR A 60 -2.41 11.77 9.14
CA THR A 60 -1.68 12.99 8.72
C THR A 60 -0.63 12.69 7.66
N ALA A 61 0.09 11.57 7.78
CA ALA A 61 1.11 11.23 6.79
C ALA A 61 0.54 10.81 5.42
N LEU A 62 -0.68 10.24 5.38
CA LEU A 62 -1.40 10.00 4.12
C LEU A 62 -1.76 11.31 3.39
N LYS A 63 -1.96 12.41 4.13
CA LYS A 63 -2.18 13.74 3.53
C LYS A 63 -0.94 14.28 2.81
N LEU A 64 0.25 13.77 3.12
CA LEU A 64 1.52 14.15 2.48
C LEU A 64 1.82 13.36 1.20
N MET A 65 1.09 12.27 0.93
CA MET A 65 1.30 11.42 -0.25
C MET A 65 1.32 12.19 -1.58
N PRO A 66 0.37 13.11 -1.84
CA PRO A 66 0.32 13.79 -3.14
C PRO A 66 1.53 14.68 -3.43
N ASP A 67 2.03 15.39 -2.42
CA ASP A 67 3.24 16.22 -2.55
C ASP A 67 4.47 15.34 -2.84
N LEU A 68 4.52 14.16 -2.21
CA LEU A 68 5.60 13.20 -2.42
C LEU A 68 5.54 12.54 -3.81
N LEU A 69 4.33 12.31 -4.35
CA LEU A 69 4.12 11.81 -5.72
C LEU A 69 4.52 12.84 -6.79
N THR A 70 4.37 14.14 -6.50
CA THR A 70 4.71 15.21 -7.46
C THR A 70 6.11 15.78 -7.29
N ARG A 71 6.83 15.38 -6.23
CA ARG A 71 8.16 15.90 -5.93
C ARG A 71 9.13 15.65 -7.09
N PRO A 72 9.75 16.71 -7.65
CA PRO A 72 10.81 16.55 -8.64
C PRO A 72 11.96 15.70 -8.08
N GLY A 73 12.37 14.67 -8.82
CA GLY A 73 13.40 13.73 -8.38
C GLY A 73 12.92 12.63 -7.41
N ALA A 74 11.61 12.47 -7.21
CA ALA A 74 11.07 11.30 -6.52
C ALA A 74 11.55 10.00 -7.18
N ARG A 75 11.85 9.00 -6.34
CA ARG A 75 12.35 7.70 -6.78
C ARG A 75 11.32 7.04 -7.70
N ARG A 76 11.81 6.54 -8.84
CA ARG A 76 11.05 5.71 -9.76
C ARG A 76 11.40 4.24 -9.56
N LEU A 77 10.39 3.39 -9.71
CA LEU A 77 10.46 1.95 -9.52
C LEU A 77 10.01 1.27 -10.80
N ASP A 78 10.74 0.23 -11.18
CA ASP A 78 10.30 -0.67 -12.22
C ASP A 78 9.94 -2.02 -11.59
N ALA A 79 8.84 -2.59 -12.04
CA ALA A 79 8.37 -3.90 -11.60
C ALA A 79 8.11 -4.83 -12.77
N CYS A 80 8.43 -6.10 -12.57
CA CYS A 80 8.02 -7.20 -13.44
C CYS A 80 6.93 -8.00 -12.71
N VAL A 81 5.73 -8.01 -13.28
CA VAL A 81 4.50 -8.60 -12.74
C VAL A 81 4.11 -9.78 -13.62
N ASP A 82 4.44 -11.00 -13.20
CA ASP A 82 4.29 -12.23 -14.02
C ASP A 82 4.82 -12.09 -15.48
N GLY A 83 5.92 -11.35 -15.66
CA GLY A 83 6.54 -11.09 -16.96
C GLY A 83 6.11 -9.79 -17.64
N ALA A 84 5.04 -9.14 -17.18
CA ALA A 84 4.62 -7.83 -17.66
C ALA A 84 5.38 -6.71 -16.93
N TRP A 85 6.00 -5.80 -17.69
CA TRP A 85 6.76 -4.70 -17.12
C TRP A 85 5.90 -3.48 -16.82
N LEU A 86 5.99 -3.00 -15.58
CA LEU A 86 5.48 -1.70 -15.12
C LEU A 86 6.68 -0.79 -14.87
N ALA A 87 6.88 0.20 -15.73
CA ALA A 87 8.01 1.14 -15.64
C ALA A 87 7.60 2.43 -14.92
N ASP A 88 8.58 3.12 -14.34
CA ASP A 88 8.47 4.50 -13.84
C ASP A 88 7.39 4.74 -12.77
N GLN A 89 7.14 3.71 -11.96
CA GLN A 89 6.17 3.75 -10.87
C GLN A 89 6.71 4.60 -9.71
N GLN A 90 5.86 5.47 -9.16
CA GLN A 90 6.16 6.27 -7.97
C GLN A 90 5.84 5.52 -6.68
N ALA A 91 4.85 4.63 -6.76
CA ALA A 91 4.47 3.74 -5.69
C ALA A 91 4.01 2.40 -6.26
N LEU A 92 4.32 1.33 -5.53
CA LEU A 92 3.79 0.00 -5.76
C LEU A 92 3.29 -0.54 -4.43
N LEU A 93 2.13 -1.17 -4.45
CA LEU A 93 1.55 -1.87 -3.32
C LEU A 93 1.24 -3.29 -3.76
N LEU A 94 1.75 -4.25 -3.01
CA LEU A 94 1.42 -5.65 -3.17
C LEU A 94 0.61 -6.07 -1.95
N SER A 95 -0.49 -6.76 -2.16
CA SER A 95 -1.34 -7.29 -1.09
C SER A 95 -1.41 -8.80 -1.16
N ASN A 96 -1.45 -9.46 0.00
CA ASN A 96 -1.62 -10.91 0.08
C ASN A 96 -3.09 -11.26 -0.18
N ASN A 97 -3.48 -11.39 -1.46
CA ASN A 97 -4.85 -11.36 -2.02
C ASN A 97 -5.34 -9.95 -2.42
N PRO A 98 -6.14 -9.82 -3.50
CA PRO A 98 -6.57 -8.52 -4.01
C PRO A 98 -7.59 -7.85 -3.09
N TYR A 99 -7.50 -6.53 -2.97
CA TYR A 99 -8.55 -5.71 -2.39
C TYR A 99 -9.73 -5.58 -3.38
N ILE A 100 -10.95 -5.41 -2.85
CA ILE A 100 -12.16 -5.21 -3.67
C ILE A 100 -12.00 -4.01 -4.62
N SER A 101 -11.41 -2.93 -4.13
CA SER A 101 -10.99 -1.83 -4.99
C SER A 101 -9.71 -1.17 -4.47
N PRO A 102 -8.90 -0.57 -5.36
CA PRO A 102 -7.80 0.32 -4.97
C PRO A 102 -8.28 1.48 -4.13
N ASP A 103 -9.54 1.86 -4.32
CA ASP A 103 -10.16 2.95 -3.59
C ASP A 103 -10.50 2.53 -2.16
N GLU A 104 -10.32 1.30 -1.67
CA GLU A 104 -10.61 0.98 -0.26
C GLU A 104 -9.37 0.87 0.64
N LEU A 105 -8.20 1.29 0.14
CA LEU A 105 -6.91 1.12 0.81
C LEU A 105 -6.75 1.80 2.18
N SER A 106 -7.58 2.79 2.54
CA SER A 106 -7.44 3.58 3.78
C SER A 106 -8.05 2.92 5.03
N GLY A 107 -7.56 1.73 5.40
CA GLY A 107 -7.74 1.16 6.74
C GLY A 107 -9.01 0.33 6.99
N ALA A 108 -9.86 0.19 5.96
CA ALA A 108 -11.08 -0.60 6.03
C ALA A 108 -11.43 -1.36 4.74
N GLY A 109 -10.57 -1.30 3.73
CA GLY A 109 -10.61 -2.23 2.61
C GLY A 109 -10.50 -3.66 3.10
N ARG A 110 -11.37 -4.49 2.55
CA ARG A 110 -11.36 -5.93 2.78
C ARG A 110 -10.80 -6.63 1.57
N ARG A 111 -10.11 -7.73 1.86
CA ARG A 111 -9.90 -8.79 0.88
C ARG A 111 -11.07 -9.76 1.02
N PRO A 112 -11.88 -9.97 -0.03
CA PRO A 112 -13.03 -10.86 0.03
C PRO A 112 -12.60 -12.33 0.14
N VAL A 113 -11.38 -12.62 -0.30
CA VAL A 113 -10.74 -13.94 -0.29
C VAL A 113 -9.33 -13.78 0.28
N LEU A 114 -8.91 -14.74 1.11
CA LEU A 114 -7.58 -14.76 1.74
C LEU A 114 -6.77 -16.00 1.36
N ASP A 115 -7.30 -16.85 0.48
CA ASP A 115 -6.81 -18.19 0.23
C ASP A 115 -6.80 -18.61 -1.25
N ASP A 116 -6.84 -17.63 -2.17
CA ASP A 116 -6.88 -17.86 -3.62
C ASP A 116 -5.49 -18.02 -4.26
N GLY A 117 -4.43 -17.69 -3.53
CA GLY A 117 -3.06 -17.78 -4.02
C GLY A 117 -2.71 -16.71 -5.05
N GLU A 118 -3.44 -15.60 -5.08
CA GLU A 118 -3.23 -14.51 -6.05
C GLU A 118 -2.98 -13.18 -5.34
N PRO A 119 -1.72 -12.74 -5.17
CA PRO A 119 -1.41 -11.41 -4.68
C PRO A 119 -2.04 -10.32 -5.54
N GLY A 120 -2.60 -9.29 -4.88
CA GLY A 120 -3.00 -8.06 -5.55
C GLY A 120 -1.78 -7.18 -5.80
N VAL A 121 -1.77 -6.47 -6.92
CA VAL A 121 -0.74 -5.51 -7.30
C VAL A 121 -1.43 -4.21 -7.70
N ILE A 122 -1.04 -3.12 -7.05
CA ILE A 122 -1.47 -1.77 -7.39
C ILE A 122 -0.21 -0.94 -7.69
N GLY A 123 -0.10 -0.46 -8.91
CA GLY A 123 0.97 0.43 -9.37
C GLY A 123 0.43 1.83 -9.61
N LEU A 124 1.22 2.83 -9.23
CA LEU A 124 0.91 4.23 -9.45
C LEU A 124 2.07 4.90 -10.18
N GLY A 125 1.83 5.29 -11.44
CA GLY A 125 2.76 6.02 -12.28
C GLY A 125 2.14 7.31 -12.76
N VAL A 126 2.64 8.45 -12.28
CA VAL A 126 2.22 9.78 -12.73
C VAL A 126 3.42 10.49 -13.38
N GLU A 127 3.24 10.98 -14.59
CA GLU A 127 4.25 11.78 -15.32
C GLU A 127 4.02 13.28 -15.14
N LYS A 128 2.76 13.71 -15.00
CA LYS A 128 2.37 15.13 -14.94
C LYS A 128 1.21 15.38 -13.97
N ALA A 129 1.10 16.61 -13.44
CA ALA A 129 0.02 17.01 -12.55
C ALA A 129 -1.40 16.78 -13.14
N ALA A 130 -1.56 16.83 -14.46
CA ALA A 130 -2.82 16.51 -15.13
C ALA A 130 -3.26 15.05 -14.93
N GLN A 131 -2.33 14.10 -14.95
CA GLN A 131 -2.62 12.68 -14.66
C GLN A 131 -2.92 12.46 -13.17
N ALA A 132 -2.34 13.28 -12.29
CA ALA A 132 -2.76 13.32 -10.89
C ALA A 132 -4.23 13.76 -10.78
N ALA A 133 -4.67 14.77 -11.54
CA ALA A 133 -6.08 15.18 -11.58
C ALA A 133 -7.02 14.11 -12.18
N GLU A 134 -6.54 13.30 -13.13
CA GLU A 134 -7.29 12.15 -13.67
C GLU A 134 -7.54 11.07 -12.62
N LEU A 135 -6.57 10.82 -11.71
CA LEU A 135 -6.77 9.92 -10.56
C LEU A 135 -7.88 10.41 -9.62
N ALA A 136 -7.98 11.71 -9.38
CA ALA A 136 -9.12 12.28 -8.66
C ALA A 136 -10.43 12.06 -9.42
N LEU A 137 -10.42 12.29 -10.73
CA LEU A 137 -11.65 12.26 -11.50
C LEU A 137 -12.18 10.84 -11.69
N TRP A 138 -11.29 9.89 -12.00
CA TRP A 138 -11.61 8.55 -12.50
C TRP A 138 -11.21 7.41 -11.55
N GLY A 139 -10.53 7.69 -10.44
CA GLY A 139 -10.18 6.69 -9.42
C GLY A 139 -9.43 5.49 -10.00
N SER A 140 -9.94 4.29 -9.74
CA SER A 140 -9.39 3.04 -10.27
C SER A 140 -9.32 2.92 -11.80
N GLN A 141 -10.02 3.79 -12.55
CA GLN A 141 -10.03 3.81 -14.02
C GLN A 141 -9.02 4.81 -14.61
N ALA A 142 -8.24 5.50 -13.77
CA ALA A 142 -7.27 6.48 -14.25
C ALA A 142 -6.08 5.79 -14.95
N PRO A 143 -5.58 6.33 -16.08
CA PRO A 143 -4.47 5.72 -16.84
C PRO A 143 -3.17 5.54 -16.03
N GLY A 144 -2.97 6.34 -14.98
CA GLY A 144 -1.82 6.27 -14.09
C GLY A 144 -1.90 5.19 -13.01
N LEU A 145 -3.05 4.50 -12.87
CA LEU A 145 -3.22 3.41 -11.93
C LEU A 145 -3.24 2.07 -12.66
N THR A 146 -2.38 1.15 -12.23
CA THR A 146 -2.42 -0.24 -12.67
C THR A 146 -2.97 -1.10 -11.54
N VAL A 147 -3.96 -1.93 -11.84
CA VAL A 147 -4.49 -2.95 -10.92
C VAL A 147 -4.34 -4.31 -11.58
N ALA A 148 -3.65 -5.22 -10.92
CA ALA A 148 -3.38 -6.55 -11.42
C ALA A 148 -3.38 -7.57 -10.28
N THR A 149 -3.43 -8.85 -10.62
CA THR A 149 -3.00 -9.93 -9.74
C THR A 149 -1.76 -10.59 -10.34
N ALA A 150 -0.86 -11.11 -9.49
CA ALA A 150 0.33 -11.80 -9.96
C ALA A 150 0.91 -12.76 -8.94
N ARG A 151 1.40 -13.92 -9.41
CA ARG A 151 2.03 -14.93 -8.57
C ARG A 151 3.45 -14.55 -8.17
N ARG A 152 4.13 -13.79 -9.02
CA ARG A 152 5.49 -13.29 -8.78
C ARG A 152 5.60 -11.84 -9.22
N VAL A 153 6.14 -11.03 -8.32
CA VAL A 153 6.46 -9.63 -8.59
C VAL A 153 7.91 -9.38 -8.24
N GLU A 154 8.67 -8.78 -9.15
CA GLU A 154 10.05 -8.35 -8.92
C GLU A 154 10.14 -6.84 -9.02
N VAL A 155 10.63 -6.17 -7.98
CA VAL A 155 10.73 -4.70 -7.91
C VAL A 155 12.19 -4.28 -7.89
N THR A 156 12.53 -3.29 -8.70
CA THR A 156 13.89 -2.77 -8.88
C THR A 156 13.92 -1.25 -8.69
N ALA A 157 15.08 -0.70 -8.32
CA ALA A 157 15.27 0.73 -8.08
C ALA A 157 15.35 1.57 -9.38
N GLY A 158 14.75 1.09 -10.46
CA GLY A 158 14.90 1.54 -11.84
C GLY A 158 15.08 0.30 -12.74
N GLY A 159 14.67 0.38 -14.00
CA GLY A 159 14.76 -0.75 -14.93
C GLY A 159 15.31 -0.34 -16.29
N PRO A 160 14.96 -1.04 -17.39
CA PRO A 160 15.69 -0.93 -18.66
C PRO A 160 15.74 0.48 -19.24
N ARG A 161 14.75 1.32 -18.93
CA ARG A 161 14.64 2.71 -19.41
C ARG A 161 15.43 3.69 -18.55
N HIS A 162 15.57 3.40 -17.26
CA HIS A 162 16.26 4.24 -16.27
C HIS A 162 17.17 3.38 -15.38
N PRO A 163 18.22 2.76 -15.95
CA PRO A 163 19.15 1.94 -15.18
C PRO A 163 19.85 2.83 -14.15
N VAL A 164 19.71 2.49 -12.87
CA VAL A 164 20.55 3.09 -11.85
C VAL A 164 21.97 2.60 -12.11
N THR A 165 22.85 3.50 -12.57
CA THR A 165 24.28 3.21 -12.69
C THR A 165 24.79 2.79 -11.33
N ALA A 166 25.03 1.49 -11.19
CA ALA A 166 25.61 0.86 -10.02
C ALA A 166 27.04 1.40 -9.84
N GLY A 167 27.17 2.50 -9.10
CA GLY A 167 28.42 2.84 -8.43
C GLY A 167 28.62 1.88 -7.26
N GLY A 168 28.93 0.61 -7.54
CA GLY A 168 29.49 -0.37 -6.58
C GLY A 168 28.64 -0.83 -5.39
N GLU A 169 27.60 -0.11 -4.97
CA GLU A 169 26.69 -0.53 -3.89
C GLU A 169 25.52 -1.36 -4.45
N GLU A 170 25.26 -2.53 -3.85
CA GLU A 170 24.03 -3.28 -4.09
C GLU A 170 22.83 -2.37 -3.78
N ALA A 171 22.11 -1.96 -4.82
CA ALA A 171 21.00 -1.03 -4.69
C ALA A 171 19.96 -1.59 -3.70
N ARG A 172 19.66 -0.81 -2.66
CA ARG A 172 18.62 -1.11 -1.68
C ARG A 172 17.42 -0.19 -1.88
N LEU A 173 16.23 -0.73 -1.61
CA LEU A 173 14.98 0.01 -1.63
C LEU A 173 14.40 0.14 -0.22
N PRO A 174 13.83 1.30 0.12
CA PRO A 174 12.92 1.40 1.25
C PRO A 174 11.65 0.60 0.93
N VAL A 175 11.24 -0.25 1.87
CA VAL A 175 10.06 -1.11 1.75
C VAL A 175 9.28 -1.06 3.06
N ALA A 176 7.94 -1.00 2.98
CA ALA A 176 7.09 -1.18 4.14
C ALA A 176 6.42 -2.56 4.09
N VAL A 177 6.75 -3.44 5.02
CA VAL A 177 6.19 -4.81 5.10
C VAL A 177 5.24 -4.86 6.30
N ASP A 178 3.95 -5.09 6.06
CA ASP A 178 2.91 -5.07 7.09
C ASP A 178 2.93 -3.80 7.99
N GLY A 179 3.40 -2.68 7.44
CA GLY A 179 3.56 -1.40 8.15
C GLY A 179 4.89 -1.23 8.90
N GLU A 180 5.80 -2.20 8.84
CA GLU A 180 7.18 -2.10 9.32
C GLU A 180 8.11 -1.57 8.23
N ALA A 181 8.90 -0.54 8.55
CA ALA A 181 9.88 0.03 7.62
C ALA A 181 11.17 -0.80 7.56
N LEU A 182 11.55 -1.21 6.34
CA LEU A 182 12.72 -2.03 6.05
C LEU A 182 13.50 -1.48 4.86
N TRP A 183 14.75 -1.94 4.72
CA TRP A 183 15.57 -1.74 3.53
C TRP A 183 15.93 -3.09 2.93
N LEU A 184 15.50 -3.37 1.71
CA LEU A 184 15.72 -4.65 1.02
C LEU A 184 16.62 -4.47 -0.19
N ARG A 185 17.45 -5.47 -0.47
CA ARG A 185 18.30 -5.49 -1.68
C ARG A 185 17.45 -5.75 -2.91
N THR A 186 17.80 -5.09 -4.01
CA THR A 186 17.15 -5.30 -5.30
C THR A 186 17.77 -6.47 -6.08
N PRO A 187 16.99 -7.17 -6.93
CA PRO A 187 15.54 -7.06 -7.07
C PRO A 187 14.83 -7.59 -5.81
N VAL A 188 13.82 -6.85 -5.35
CA VAL A 188 12.95 -7.31 -4.27
C VAL A 188 11.91 -8.24 -4.89
N VAL A 189 11.97 -9.51 -4.54
CA VAL A 189 11.07 -10.54 -5.08
C VAL A 189 9.95 -10.80 -4.09
N CYS A 190 8.72 -10.76 -4.59
CA CYS A 190 7.50 -11.04 -3.83
C CYS A 190 6.76 -12.24 -4.45
N THR A 191 6.32 -13.16 -3.60
CA THR A 191 5.54 -14.35 -3.98
C THR A 191 4.49 -14.66 -2.91
N VAL A 192 3.61 -15.62 -3.18
CA VAL A 192 2.66 -16.13 -2.19
C VAL A 192 2.78 -17.64 -2.01
N ARG A 193 2.49 -18.08 -0.80
CA ARG A 193 2.35 -19.48 -0.44
C ARG A 193 0.89 -19.75 -0.08
N SER A 194 0.21 -20.54 -0.90
CA SER A 194 -1.23 -20.74 -0.73
C SER A 194 -1.59 -21.56 0.51
N ARG A 195 -2.57 -21.10 1.29
CA ARG A 195 -3.20 -21.82 2.41
C ARG A 195 -2.23 -22.41 3.45
N VAL A 196 -1.06 -21.78 3.65
CA VAL A 196 -0.03 -22.29 4.58
C VAL A 196 -0.17 -21.77 6.01
N LEU A 197 -0.84 -20.62 6.20
CA LEU A 197 -1.03 -20.05 7.53
C LEU A 197 -2.34 -20.53 8.12
N ARG A 198 -2.27 -21.22 9.26
CA ARG A 198 -3.43 -21.64 10.04
C ARG A 198 -3.78 -20.53 11.02
N VAL A 199 -5.04 -20.11 11.00
CA VAL A 199 -5.56 -19.07 11.89
C VAL A 199 -6.74 -19.64 12.65
N LEU A 200 -6.68 -19.59 13.98
CA LEU A 200 -7.78 -19.98 14.86
C LEU A 200 -8.65 -18.75 15.13
N LEU A 201 -9.93 -18.85 14.81
CA LEU A 201 -10.90 -17.75 14.93
C LEU A 201 -12.10 -18.19 15.77
N PRO A 202 -12.80 -17.27 16.47
CA PRO A 202 -14.10 -17.56 17.02
C PRO A 202 -15.07 -17.92 15.89
N ARG A 203 -15.95 -18.89 16.13
CA ARG A 203 -17.01 -19.24 15.17
C ARG A 203 -17.96 -18.08 14.91
N GLU A 204 -18.36 -17.38 15.97
CA GLU A 204 -19.20 -16.19 15.89
C GLU A 204 -18.33 -14.93 15.73
N ARG A 205 -18.45 -14.28 14.58
CA ARG A 205 -17.66 -13.10 14.20
C ARG A 205 -18.55 -11.88 14.10
N HIS A 206 -18.58 -11.08 15.16
CA HIS A 206 -19.43 -9.88 15.26
C HIS A 206 -18.74 -8.59 14.77
N GLY A 207 -17.47 -8.66 14.39
CA GLY A 207 -16.70 -7.53 13.88
C GLY A 207 -16.90 -7.30 12.40
N GLU A 208 -18.13 -7.36 11.89
CA GLU A 208 -18.49 -6.86 10.57
C GLU A 208 -18.93 -5.39 10.65
N PRO A 209 -18.01 -4.41 10.68
CA PRO A 209 -18.38 -3.04 10.40
C PRO A 209 -18.75 -2.92 8.90
N PRO A 210 -19.67 -2.01 8.54
CA PRO A 210 -19.97 -1.72 7.13
C PRO A 210 -18.66 -1.41 6.37
N PRO A 211 -18.61 -1.71 5.05
CA PRO A 211 -17.47 -1.32 4.23
C PRO A 211 -17.19 0.17 4.45
N ALA A 212 -15.92 0.52 4.66
CA ALA A 212 -15.60 1.94 4.71
C ALA A 212 -15.89 2.58 3.37
N PRO A 213 -16.22 3.88 3.35
CA PRO A 213 -16.31 4.59 2.11
C PRO A 213 -14.96 4.46 1.38
N PRO A 214 -14.98 4.30 0.05
CA PRO A 214 -13.75 4.34 -0.73
C PRO A 214 -12.96 5.63 -0.43
N VAL A 215 -11.65 5.50 -0.25
CA VAL A 215 -10.60 6.50 -0.50
C VAL A 215 -11.06 7.43 -1.60
N ASP A 216 -11.44 8.62 -1.15
CA ASP A 216 -11.78 9.70 -2.05
C ASP A 216 -10.47 10.31 -2.56
N TRP A 217 -9.98 9.80 -3.69
CA TRP A 217 -8.81 10.35 -4.38
C TRP A 217 -8.99 11.84 -4.70
N ARG A 218 -10.23 12.34 -4.89
CA ARG A 218 -10.48 13.78 -5.07
C ARG A 218 -10.14 14.53 -3.80
N LYS A 219 -10.49 14.00 -2.63
CA LYS A 219 -10.16 14.61 -1.35
C LYS A 219 -8.67 14.56 -1.06
N LEU A 220 -7.99 13.45 -1.37
CA LEU A 220 -6.53 13.36 -1.26
C LEU A 220 -5.82 14.36 -2.18
N LEU A 221 -6.25 14.49 -3.44
CA LEU A 221 -5.64 15.40 -4.40
C LEU A 221 -6.08 16.87 -4.21
N ALA A 222 -7.27 17.14 -3.68
CA ALA A 222 -7.68 18.49 -3.28
C ALA A 222 -6.91 18.99 -2.05
N LEU A 223 -6.47 18.09 -1.17
CA LEU A 223 -5.53 18.44 -0.10
C LEU A 223 -4.11 18.76 -0.65
N ALA A 224 -3.77 18.23 -1.82
CA ALA A 224 -2.49 18.44 -2.50
C ALA A 224 -2.42 19.71 -3.36
N PHE A 225 -3.51 19.98 -4.07
CA PHE A 225 -3.60 21.01 -5.11
C PHE A 225 -4.64 22.08 -4.80
N GLY A 226 -5.28 22.00 -3.62
CA GLY A 226 -6.16 23.05 -3.12
C GLY A 226 -5.36 24.33 -2.81
N PRO A 227 -5.99 25.51 -2.92
CA PRO A 227 -5.28 26.77 -2.72
C PRO A 227 -4.70 26.78 -1.30
N ALA A 228 -3.37 26.89 -1.21
CA ALA A 228 -2.67 27.20 0.02
C ALA A 228 -3.35 28.43 0.63
N GLN A 229 -4.03 28.26 1.76
CA GLN A 229 -4.46 29.41 2.54
C GLN A 229 -3.17 30.13 2.94
N HIS A 230 -2.90 31.24 2.26
CA HIS A 230 -1.90 32.21 2.68
C HIS A 230 -2.22 32.57 4.12
N ALA A 231 -1.35 32.17 5.03
CA ALA A 231 -1.20 32.85 6.29
C ALA A 231 -0.73 34.27 5.95
N GLU A 232 -1.66 35.21 5.83
CA GLU A 232 -1.35 36.62 5.86
C GLU A 232 -0.84 36.96 7.26
N SER A 233 0.48 36.91 7.42
CA SER A 233 1.18 37.76 8.38
C SER A 233 1.14 39.19 7.85
N GLY A 234 0.26 40.00 8.41
CA GLY A 234 0.27 41.46 8.28
C GLY A 234 0.41 42.09 9.65
N GLU A 235 1.65 42.25 10.12
CA GLU A 235 1.97 43.28 11.10
C GLU A 235 1.57 44.65 10.53
N SER A 236 0.95 45.49 11.35
CA SER A 236 0.93 46.93 11.14
C SER A 236 1.04 47.60 12.50
N HIS A 237 2.28 47.97 12.81
CA HIS A 237 2.60 49.05 13.73
C HIS A 237 1.88 50.34 13.31
N THR A 238 1.13 50.93 14.23
CA THR A 238 1.28 52.34 14.64
C THR A 238 0.73 52.50 16.05
#